data_AF-A0A2V3HY15-F1
#
_entry.id   AF-A0A2V3HY15-F1
#
_cell.length_a   1.000
_cell.length_b   1.000
_cell.length_c   1.000
_cell.angle_alpha   90.00
_cell.angle_beta   90.00
_cell.angle_gamma   90.00
#
_symmetry.space_group_name_H-M   'P 1'
#
loop_
_entity.id
_entity.type
_entity.pdbx_description
1 polymer ?
#
loop_
_entity_poly.entity_id
_entity_poly.type
_entity_poly.pdbx_seq_one_letter_code
_entity_poly.pdbx_strand_id
1 'polypeptide(L)'
;MPMRVSRRRSGRPLRVDSPSSDTDHSERTGCHMLWACRSVKWTPETGMDMAEVNFRDLIGISLVLGIMVATMGAFISFFASGMGENPAKSLRTGGLIGGGMTLIVLVYGSWRLFEIKQDRRKSGVTREDELASLRELLRPLEAHAASLPWAQEKAWRLDTHVRLDRGTMTVDLHDMDAEGARKMLDIIIQNRERIGRLRIVTGRGKHSAHSRPVLRPLVNERLNQVAHQLDWQLIPKAGSITLRPMGDRPSLRLWMLRFLVFIGPITIALALAFQDLAGSGARGQGLAFGAVAGVILTGLLASYRKRSVY
;
A
#
# COMPACT_ATOMS: atom_id res chain seq x y z
N MET A 1 73.02 10.24 10.56
CA MET A 1 73.76 11.53 10.50
C MET A 1 74.18 11.77 9.05
N PRO A 2 74.24 13.01 8.52
CA PRO A 2 73.14 13.99 8.46
C PRO A 2 73.07 14.74 7.09
N MET A 3 72.00 15.53 6.89
CA MET A 3 71.92 16.78 6.08
C MET A 3 72.19 16.68 4.55
N ARG A 4 71.59 17.49 3.66
CA ARG A 4 71.30 18.92 3.78
C ARG A 4 70.29 19.37 2.70
N VAL A 5 69.50 20.36 3.11
CA VAL A 5 68.57 21.19 2.33
C VAL A 5 69.30 22.00 1.23
N SER A 6 68.62 22.27 0.11
CA SER A 6 68.83 23.50 -0.67
C SER A 6 67.55 23.97 -1.38
N ARG A 7 67.19 25.24 -1.11
CA ARG A 7 66.15 26.07 -1.72
C ARG A 7 66.74 26.84 -2.91
N ARG A 8 65.97 27.05 -4.01
CA ARG A 8 65.49 28.38 -4.49
C ARG A 8 64.88 28.34 -5.91
N ARG A 9 63.75 29.08 -6.04
CA ARG A 9 63.26 29.98 -7.13
C ARG A 9 63.36 29.51 -8.60
N SER A 10 62.40 29.71 -9.50
CA SER A 10 61.46 30.83 -9.75
C SER A 10 60.40 30.41 -10.79
N GLY A 11 59.27 31.13 -10.85
CA GLY A 11 58.39 31.15 -12.03
C GLY A 11 56.89 31.19 -11.73
N ARG A 12 56.29 32.38 -11.62
CA ARG A 12 54.85 32.63 -11.84
C ARG A 12 54.63 33.06 -13.29
N PRO A 13 53.39 32.96 -13.80
CA PRO A 13 52.63 34.20 -14.07
C PRO A 13 51.20 34.14 -13.50
N LEU A 14 50.77 35.19 -12.80
CA LEU A 14 49.79 36.22 -13.19
C LEU A 14 48.32 35.80 -12.99
N ARG A 15 47.77 36.23 -11.84
CA ARG A 15 46.33 36.32 -11.56
C ARG A 15 46.07 37.80 -11.25
N VAL A 16 45.14 38.42 -11.97
CA VAL A 16 44.74 39.82 -11.81
C VAL A 16 43.64 39.89 -10.75
N ASP A 17 43.83 40.81 -9.80
CA ASP A 17 42.98 41.19 -8.66
C ASP A 17 41.74 41.99 -9.13
N SER A 18 40.53 41.76 -8.59
CA SER A 18 39.81 42.47 -7.47
C SER A 18 39.45 43.94 -7.80
N PRO A 19 38.41 44.63 -7.23
CA PRO A 19 37.95 44.66 -5.80
C PRO A 19 36.41 44.74 -5.57
N SER A 20 35.85 44.28 -4.42
CA SER A 20 35.52 44.98 -3.14
C SER A 20 34.67 46.26 -3.28
N SER A 21 33.57 46.51 -2.55
CA SER A 21 33.41 46.65 -1.09
C SER A 21 31.90 46.69 -0.71
N ASP A 22 31.44 46.05 0.37
CA ASP A 22 31.13 46.62 1.73
C ASP A 22 30.42 48.00 1.69
N THR A 23 29.26 48.25 2.30
CA THR A 23 28.87 48.16 3.73
C THR A 23 27.34 48.40 3.89
N ASP A 24 26.64 47.66 4.76
CA ASP A 24 26.03 48.13 6.04
C ASP A 24 24.67 48.87 5.94
N HIS A 25 23.59 48.27 6.46
CA HIS A 25 22.73 48.88 7.48
C HIS A 25 21.59 47.98 7.98
N SER A 26 21.27 48.25 9.24
CA SER A 26 20.41 47.52 10.17
C SER A 26 18.93 47.88 10.08
N GLU A 27 18.14 47.12 10.86
CA GLU A 27 16.83 47.44 11.44
C GLU A 27 15.54 47.12 10.67
N ARG A 28 14.91 46.05 11.16
CA ARG A 28 13.51 45.98 11.63
C ARG A 28 12.50 46.82 10.87
N THR A 29 11.64 46.13 10.11
CA THR A 29 10.18 46.33 10.13
C THR A 29 9.50 45.18 9.39
N GLY A 30 8.36 44.73 9.91
CA GLY A 30 7.39 43.97 9.10
C GLY A 30 7.27 42.47 9.39
N CYS A 31 6.81 42.13 10.60
CA CYS A 31 5.81 41.07 10.74
C CYS A 31 4.76 41.20 9.62
N HIS A 32 4.40 40.09 8.99
CA HIS A 32 3.12 39.77 8.31
C HIS A 32 3.37 38.96 7.03
N MET A 33 3.75 37.69 7.17
CA MET A 33 3.35 36.64 6.21
C MET A 33 3.54 35.22 6.79
N LEU A 34 3.14 35.07 8.06
CA LEU A 34 2.81 33.78 8.65
C LEU A 34 1.29 33.76 8.81
N TRP A 35 0.55 33.37 7.76
CA TRP A 35 -0.79 32.78 7.84
C TRP A 35 -1.39 32.55 6.44
N ALA A 36 -1.01 31.44 5.79
CA ALA A 36 -1.85 30.81 4.76
C ALA A 36 -1.42 29.36 4.47
N CYS A 37 -0.87 28.66 5.46
CA CYS A 37 -0.79 27.19 5.41
C CYS A 37 -1.70 26.66 6.52
N ARG A 38 -3.00 26.94 6.34
CA ARG A 38 -4.05 26.33 7.16
C ARG A 38 -4.04 24.86 6.78
N SER A 39 -3.33 24.06 7.57
CA SER A 39 -3.44 22.61 7.55
C SER A 39 -4.92 22.29 7.48
N VAL A 40 -5.37 21.70 6.37
CA VAL A 40 -6.68 21.07 6.31
C VAL A 40 -6.60 19.94 7.33
N LYS A 41 -7.02 20.25 8.55
CA LYS A 41 -7.39 19.27 9.56
C LYS A 41 -8.55 18.53 8.93
N TRP A 42 -8.23 17.42 8.28
CA TRP A 42 -9.20 16.38 8.02
C TRP A 42 -9.67 15.90 9.39
N THR A 43 -10.73 16.51 9.90
CA THR A 43 -11.57 15.94 10.94
C THR A 43 -12.40 14.87 10.24
N PRO A 44 -12.14 13.56 10.46
CA PRO A 44 -12.96 12.53 9.88
C PRO A 44 -14.20 12.40 10.78
N GLU A 45 -15.06 13.42 10.76
CA GLU A 45 -16.43 13.33 11.24
C GLU A 45 -17.30 12.94 10.06
N THR A 46 -17.19 11.67 9.70
CA THR A 46 -18.22 10.88 9.05
C THR A 46 -17.70 9.46 9.13
N GLY A 47 -18.46 8.59 9.79
CA GLY A 47 -18.29 7.16 9.66
C GLY A 47 -18.55 6.79 8.20
N MET A 48 -17.56 6.97 7.33
CA MET A 48 -17.50 6.21 6.11
C MET A 48 -17.13 4.81 6.54
N ASP A 49 -18.15 4.01 6.83
CA ASP A 49 -18.13 2.60 6.50
C ASP A 49 -17.39 2.49 5.17
N MET A 50 -16.34 1.66 5.10
CA MET A 50 -15.62 1.49 3.84
C MET A 50 -16.65 1.07 2.80
N ALA A 51 -17.07 2.02 1.95
CA ALA A 51 -18.13 1.81 1.00
C ALA A 51 -17.71 0.61 0.15
N GLU A 52 -18.41 -0.50 0.33
CA GLU A 52 -18.15 -1.71 -0.41
C GLU A 52 -18.36 -1.37 -1.87
N VAL A 53 -17.30 -1.46 -2.67
CA VAL A 53 -17.36 -1.15 -4.10
C VAL A 53 -18.44 -2.01 -4.70
N ASN A 54 -19.55 -1.39 -5.07
CA ASN A 54 -20.68 -2.11 -5.63
C ASN A 54 -20.48 -2.28 -7.13
N PHE A 55 -21.31 -3.12 -7.75
CA PHE A 55 -21.21 -3.33 -9.19
C PHE A 55 -21.43 -2.03 -9.99
N ARG A 56 -22.26 -1.12 -9.47
CA ARG A 56 -22.46 0.23 -10.01
C ARG A 56 -21.18 1.06 -10.02
N ASP A 57 -20.43 1.02 -8.91
CA ASP A 57 -19.18 1.76 -8.78
C ASP A 57 -18.12 1.19 -9.71
N LEU A 58 -18.07 -0.14 -9.87
CA LEU A 58 -17.19 -0.79 -10.83
C LEU A 58 -17.47 -0.32 -12.27
N ILE A 59 -18.75 -0.24 -12.67
CA ILE A 59 -19.12 0.28 -13.99
C ILE A 59 -18.62 1.72 -14.14
N GLY A 60 -18.89 2.58 -13.15
CA GLY A 60 -18.44 3.97 -13.17
C GLY A 60 -16.93 4.11 -13.30
N ILE A 61 -16.17 3.38 -12.47
CA ILE A 61 -14.70 3.38 -12.50
C ILE A 61 -14.17 2.90 -13.84
N SER A 62 -14.75 1.81 -14.38
CA SER A 62 -14.31 1.24 -15.65
C SER A 62 -14.55 2.17 -16.84
N LEU A 63 -15.65 2.94 -16.82
CA LEU A 63 -15.98 3.89 -17.87
C LEU A 63 -15.06 5.10 -17.80
N VAL A 64 -14.89 5.70 -16.62
CA VAL A 64 -14.01 6.86 -16.42
C VAL A 64 -12.58 6.51 -16.83
N LEU A 65 -12.08 5.37 -16.36
CA LEU A 65 -10.73 4.94 -16.68
C LEU A 65 -10.55 4.63 -18.17
N GLY A 66 -11.54 4.02 -18.81
CA GLY A 66 -11.53 3.82 -20.26
C GLY A 66 -11.52 5.12 -21.05
N ILE A 67 -12.32 6.12 -20.66
CA ILE A 67 -12.33 7.45 -21.28
C ILE A 67 -10.96 8.12 -21.13
N MET A 68 -10.35 8.07 -19.94
CA MET A 68 -9.02 8.62 -19.71
C MET A 68 -7.95 7.95 -20.58
N VAL A 69 -8.00 6.62 -20.68
CA VAL A 69 -7.08 5.86 -21.54
C VAL A 69 -7.34 6.14 -23.03
N ALA A 70 -8.61 6.32 -23.43
CA ALA A 70 -8.97 6.66 -24.79
C ALA A 70 -8.42 8.02 -25.22
N THR A 71 -8.58 9.03 -24.36
CA THR A 71 -8.08 10.39 -24.66
C THR A 71 -6.56 10.39 -24.74
N MET A 72 -5.86 9.78 -23.76
CA MET A 72 -4.40 9.66 -23.81
C MET A 72 -3.92 8.89 -25.05
N GLY A 73 -4.56 7.76 -25.37
CA GLY A 73 -4.21 6.95 -26.54
C GLY A 73 -4.43 7.71 -27.86
N ALA A 74 -5.51 8.50 -27.96
CA ALA A 74 -5.77 9.33 -29.12
C ALA A 74 -4.70 10.42 -29.29
N PHE A 75 -4.29 11.09 -28.21
CA PHE A 75 -3.23 12.10 -28.27
C PHE A 75 -1.89 11.49 -28.66
N ILE A 76 -1.50 10.36 -28.05
CA ILE A 76 -0.26 9.66 -28.40
C ILE A 76 -0.27 9.27 -29.88
N SER A 77 -1.37 8.69 -30.37
CA SER A 77 -1.52 8.32 -31.77
C SER A 77 -1.43 9.56 -32.69
N PHE A 78 -2.08 10.66 -32.31
CA PHE A 78 -2.08 11.90 -33.10
C PHE A 78 -0.68 12.52 -33.23
N PHE A 79 0.08 12.54 -32.13
CA PHE A 79 1.45 13.05 -32.16
C PHE A 79 2.42 12.09 -32.86
N ALA A 80 2.25 10.78 -32.68
CA ALA A 80 3.11 9.77 -33.31
C ALA A 80 2.94 9.71 -34.85
N SER A 81 1.71 9.90 -35.35
CA SER A 81 1.40 9.93 -36.78
C SER A 81 1.84 11.21 -37.50
N GLY A 82 2.23 12.26 -36.76
CA GLY A 82 2.40 13.60 -37.29
C GLY A 82 1.06 14.28 -37.54
N MET A 83 0.92 15.55 -37.11
CA MET A 83 -0.33 16.33 -37.10
C MET A 83 -1.02 16.53 -38.46
N GLY A 84 -0.47 15.96 -39.54
CA GLY A 84 -1.05 15.96 -40.89
C GLY A 84 -1.93 14.75 -41.22
N GLU A 85 -1.97 13.70 -40.37
CA GLU A 85 -2.90 12.58 -40.56
C GLU A 85 -4.33 12.92 -40.10
N ASN A 86 -5.32 12.20 -40.67
CA ASN A 86 -6.74 12.39 -40.33
C ASN A 86 -6.99 12.15 -38.82
N PRO A 87 -7.49 13.15 -38.07
CA PRO A 87 -7.72 13.03 -36.62
C PRO A 87 -8.70 11.92 -36.26
N ALA A 88 -9.59 11.53 -37.17
CA ALA A 88 -10.52 10.41 -36.98
C ALA A 88 -9.81 9.06 -36.77
N LYS A 89 -8.63 8.85 -37.38
CA LYS A 89 -7.84 7.64 -37.15
C LYS A 89 -7.32 7.60 -35.72
N SER A 90 -6.76 8.71 -35.24
CA SER A 90 -6.25 8.81 -33.87
C SER A 90 -7.35 8.65 -32.84
N LEU A 91 -8.54 9.21 -33.10
CA LEU A 91 -9.71 9.03 -32.24
C LEU A 91 -10.17 7.56 -32.22
N ARG A 92 -10.16 6.87 -33.36
CA ARG A 92 -10.47 5.43 -33.44
C ARG A 92 -9.46 4.60 -32.63
N THR A 93 -8.17 4.87 -32.78
CA THR A 93 -7.11 4.20 -32.01
C THR A 93 -7.33 4.41 -30.52
N GLY A 94 -7.55 5.66 -30.08
CA GLY A 94 -7.88 5.96 -28.68
C GLY A 94 -9.13 5.21 -28.21
N GLY A 95 -10.21 5.24 -28.98
CA GLY A 95 -11.46 4.55 -28.66
C GLY A 95 -11.29 3.03 -28.49
N LEU A 96 -10.48 2.39 -29.34
CA LEU A 96 -10.18 0.95 -29.23
C LEU A 96 -9.36 0.63 -27.98
N ILE A 97 -8.32 1.42 -27.68
CA ILE A 97 -7.49 1.24 -26.48
C ILE A 97 -8.33 1.45 -25.22
N GLY A 98 -9.11 2.53 -25.15
CA GLY A 98 -9.95 2.84 -24.01
C GLY A 98 -11.10 1.86 -23.81
N GLY A 99 -11.77 1.46 -24.90
CA GLY A 99 -12.81 0.43 -24.86
C GLY A 99 -12.27 -0.93 -24.41
N GLY A 100 -11.08 -1.30 -24.89
CA GLY A 100 -10.34 -2.47 -24.40
C GLY A 100 -10.06 -2.39 -22.90
N MET A 101 -9.58 -1.24 -22.41
CA MET A 101 -9.32 -1.06 -20.99
C MET A 101 -10.60 -1.13 -20.13
N THR A 102 -11.71 -0.51 -20.56
CA THR A 102 -13.01 -0.63 -19.89
C THR A 102 -13.43 -2.08 -19.78
N LEU A 103 -13.34 -2.84 -20.87
CA LEU A 103 -13.70 -4.26 -20.90
C LEU A 103 -12.85 -5.08 -19.92
N ILE A 104 -11.52 -4.88 -19.92
CA ILE A 104 -10.60 -5.59 -19.02
C ILE A 104 -10.95 -5.30 -17.55
N VAL A 105 -11.15 -4.03 -17.20
CA VAL A 105 -11.49 -3.62 -15.83
C VAL A 105 -12.85 -4.17 -15.42
N LEU A 106 -13.86 -4.13 -16.29
CA LEU A 106 -15.18 -4.71 -16.01
C LEU A 106 -15.10 -6.21 -15.77
N VAL A 107 -14.47 -6.95 -16.68
CA VAL A 107 -14.40 -8.42 -16.60
C VAL A 107 -13.63 -8.85 -15.35
N TYR A 108 -12.43 -8.28 -15.13
CA TYR A 108 -11.62 -8.60 -13.95
C TYR A 108 -12.28 -8.14 -12.65
N GLY A 109 -12.79 -6.90 -12.61
CA GLY A 109 -13.45 -6.35 -11.43
C GLY A 109 -14.72 -7.09 -11.07
N SER A 110 -15.51 -7.51 -12.05
CA SER A 110 -16.75 -8.27 -11.83
C SER A 110 -16.45 -9.62 -11.22
N TRP A 111 -15.46 -10.33 -11.78
CA TRP A 111 -14.97 -11.58 -11.22
C TRP A 111 -14.51 -11.39 -9.77
N ARG A 112 -13.76 -10.31 -9.50
CA ARG A 112 -13.25 -10.03 -8.17
C ARG A 112 -14.37 -9.76 -7.16
N LEU A 113 -15.38 -8.98 -7.54
CA LEU A 113 -16.54 -8.73 -6.71
C LEU A 113 -17.32 -10.01 -6.43
N PHE A 114 -17.43 -10.89 -7.43
CA PHE A 114 -18.07 -12.19 -7.27
C PHE A 114 -17.31 -13.08 -6.27
N GLU A 115 -15.98 -13.19 -6.40
CA GLU A 115 -15.15 -13.94 -5.44
C GLU A 115 -15.37 -13.44 -3.99
N ILE A 116 -15.31 -12.13 -3.78
CA ILE A 116 -15.48 -11.52 -2.45
C ILE A 116 -16.87 -11.83 -1.88
N LYS A 117 -17.93 -11.67 -2.69
CA LYS A 117 -19.31 -11.96 -2.26
C LYS A 117 -19.49 -13.45 -1.95
N GLN A 118 -18.93 -14.33 -2.76
CA GLN A 118 -19.02 -15.77 -2.55
C GLN A 118 -18.30 -16.20 -1.28
N ASP A 119 -17.12 -15.62 -1.00
CA ASP A 119 -16.37 -15.92 0.22
C ASP A 119 -17.10 -15.47 1.47
N ARG A 120 -17.67 -14.26 1.44
CA ARG A 120 -18.46 -13.75 2.56
C ARG A 120 -19.69 -14.60 2.84
N ARG A 121 -20.37 -15.03 1.78
CA ARG A 121 -21.51 -15.94 1.89
C ARG A 121 -21.11 -17.30 2.47
N LYS A 122 -19.92 -17.80 2.15
CA LYS A 122 -19.40 -19.07 2.67
C LYS A 122 -18.89 -18.96 4.10
N SER A 123 -18.28 -17.84 4.48
CA SER A 123 -17.76 -17.67 5.83
C SER A 123 -18.90 -17.50 6.83
N GLY A 124 -19.90 -16.66 6.55
CA GLY A 124 -21.01 -16.38 7.48
C GLY A 124 -20.59 -15.74 8.82
N VAL A 125 -19.28 -15.69 9.10
CA VAL A 125 -18.66 -15.12 10.29
C VAL A 125 -18.78 -13.59 10.25
N THR A 126 -19.34 -13.02 11.32
CA THR A 126 -19.39 -11.57 11.52
C THR A 126 -18.08 -11.07 12.15
N ARG A 127 -17.82 -9.75 12.07
CA ARG A 127 -16.66 -9.15 12.75
C ARG A 127 -16.71 -9.31 14.27
N GLU A 128 -17.90 -9.45 14.83
CA GLU A 128 -18.12 -9.67 16.25
C GLU A 128 -17.73 -11.09 16.65
N ASP A 129 -18.04 -12.08 15.81
CA ASP A 129 -17.59 -13.47 16.00
C ASP A 129 -16.05 -13.59 15.92
N GLU A 130 -15.41 -12.86 14.99
CA GLU A 130 -13.95 -12.80 14.91
C GLU A 130 -13.34 -12.17 16.17
N LEU A 131 -13.95 -11.08 16.68
CA LEU A 131 -13.52 -10.44 17.92
C LEU A 131 -13.69 -11.39 19.11
N ALA A 132 -14.80 -12.13 19.18
CA ALA A 132 -15.03 -13.12 20.22
C ALA A 132 -13.98 -14.24 20.15
N SER A 133 -13.66 -14.74 18.95
CA SER A 133 -12.62 -15.75 18.76
C SER A 133 -11.23 -15.22 19.14
N LEU A 134 -10.90 -13.96 18.81
CA LEU A 134 -9.64 -13.35 19.23
C LEU A 134 -9.57 -13.20 20.76
N ARG A 135 -10.66 -12.80 21.41
CA ARG A 135 -10.75 -12.71 22.87
C ARG A 135 -10.56 -14.08 23.52
N GLU A 136 -11.16 -15.12 22.96
CA GLU A 136 -10.97 -16.49 23.42
C GLU A 136 -9.50 -16.93 23.34
N LEU A 137 -8.83 -16.65 22.22
CA LEU A 137 -7.40 -16.95 22.04
C LEU A 137 -6.51 -16.22 23.05
N LEU A 138 -6.85 -14.97 23.39
CA LEU A 138 -6.07 -14.12 24.28
C LEU A 138 -6.43 -14.28 25.77
N ARG A 139 -7.42 -15.13 26.11
CA ARG A 139 -7.86 -15.38 27.49
C ARG A 139 -6.75 -15.75 28.48
N PRO A 140 -5.72 -16.54 28.12
CA PRO A 140 -4.61 -16.82 29.03
C PRO A 140 -3.83 -15.58 29.47
N LEU A 141 -3.85 -14.50 28.67
CA LEU A 141 -3.15 -13.25 29.00
C LEU A 141 -3.86 -12.45 30.08
N GLU A 142 -5.19 -12.54 30.17
CA GLU A 142 -5.94 -11.86 31.23
C GLU A 142 -5.60 -12.45 32.61
N ALA A 143 -5.40 -13.77 32.68
CA ALA A 143 -4.92 -14.43 33.89
C ALA A 143 -3.49 -14.00 34.26
N HIS A 144 -2.60 -13.86 33.27
CA HIS A 144 -1.25 -13.33 33.48
C HIS A 144 -1.29 -11.86 33.96
N ALA A 145 -2.10 -11.03 33.30
CA ALA A 145 -2.24 -9.62 33.67
C ALA A 145 -2.79 -9.42 35.08
N ALA A 146 -3.71 -10.27 35.53
CA ALA A 146 -4.26 -10.22 36.89
C ALA A 146 -3.21 -10.49 37.98
N SER A 147 -2.09 -11.15 37.64
CA SER A 147 -0.99 -11.41 38.56
C SER A 147 0.00 -10.23 38.71
N LEU A 148 -0.15 -9.18 37.90
CA LEU A 148 0.78 -8.05 37.91
C LEU A 148 0.59 -7.15 39.14
N PRO A 149 1.65 -6.52 39.66
CA PRO A 149 1.57 -5.69 40.87
C PRO A 149 0.60 -4.50 40.76
N TRP A 150 0.44 -3.94 39.56
CA TRP A 150 -0.45 -2.81 39.28
C TRP A 150 -1.84 -3.23 38.81
N ALA A 151 -2.15 -4.54 38.79
CA ALA A 151 -3.45 -5.04 38.33
C ALA A 151 -4.62 -4.53 39.18
N GLN A 152 -4.38 -4.18 40.45
CA GLN A 152 -5.40 -3.63 41.34
C GLN A 152 -5.86 -2.23 40.93
N GLU A 153 -4.99 -1.44 40.31
CA GLU A 153 -5.29 -0.08 39.86
C GLU A 153 -5.63 -0.03 38.36
N LYS A 154 -4.89 -0.80 37.56
CA LYS A 154 -4.99 -0.83 36.09
C LYS A 154 -4.83 -2.26 35.58
N ALA A 155 -5.90 -3.04 35.68
CA ALA A 155 -5.94 -4.38 35.10
C ALA A 155 -6.06 -4.33 33.58
N TRP A 156 -5.18 -5.02 32.88
CA TRP A 156 -5.40 -5.36 31.48
C TRP A 156 -6.51 -6.41 31.38
N ARG A 157 -7.51 -6.15 30.55
CA ARG A 157 -8.69 -7.02 30.37
C ARG A 157 -9.08 -7.13 28.91
N LEU A 158 -9.69 -8.25 28.54
CA LEU A 158 -10.09 -8.52 27.16
C LEU A 158 -11.18 -7.57 26.65
N ASP A 159 -12.07 -7.14 27.53
CA ASP A 159 -13.19 -6.25 27.21
C ASP A 159 -12.74 -4.83 26.83
N THR A 160 -11.72 -4.32 27.51
CA THR A 160 -11.21 -2.95 27.40
C THR A 160 -10.06 -2.82 26.40
N HIS A 161 -9.17 -3.81 26.36
CA HIS A 161 -7.94 -3.79 25.58
C HIS A 161 -8.04 -4.55 24.26
N VAL A 162 -9.04 -5.41 24.06
CA VAL A 162 -9.30 -6.08 22.78
C VAL A 162 -10.63 -5.58 22.20
N ARG A 163 -10.54 -4.75 21.16
CA ARG A 163 -11.69 -4.04 20.59
C ARG A 163 -11.65 -3.99 19.07
N LEU A 164 -12.82 -3.82 18.47
CA LEU A 164 -12.96 -3.51 17.06
C LEU A 164 -12.94 -1.99 16.88
N ASP A 165 -11.88 -1.44 16.31
CA ASP A 165 -11.76 0.00 16.03
C ASP A 165 -11.87 0.24 14.52
N ARG A 166 -12.97 0.89 14.08
CA ARG A 166 -13.26 1.19 12.67
C ARG A 166 -13.10 -0.04 11.77
N GLY A 167 -13.64 -1.17 12.20
CA GLY A 167 -13.56 -2.46 11.49
C GLY A 167 -12.18 -3.14 11.51
N THR A 168 -11.21 -2.65 12.29
CA THR A 168 -9.91 -3.31 12.49
C THR A 168 -9.81 -3.86 13.92
N MET A 169 -9.53 -5.15 14.06
CA MET A 169 -9.24 -5.75 15.37
C MET A 169 -8.02 -5.07 15.98
N THR A 170 -8.16 -4.59 17.20
CA THR A 170 -7.12 -3.84 17.90
C THR A 170 -6.88 -4.46 19.27
N VAL A 171 -5.62 -4.78 19.54
CA VAL A 171 -5.15 -5.22 20.85
C VAL A 171 -4.24 -4.14 21.41
N ASP A 172 -4.63 -3.60 22.56
CA ASP A 172 -3.89 -2.59 23.28
C ASP A 172 -2.95 -3.24 24.30
N LEU A 173 -1.64 -2.96 24.22
CA LEU A 173 -0.64 -3.47 25.15
C LEU A 173 -0.34 -2.52 26.30
N HIS A 174 -1.06 -1.40 26.44
CA HIS A 174 -0.98 -0.61 27.66
C HIS A 174 -1.34 -1.46 28.88
N ASP A 175 -0.76 -1.16 30.04
CA ASP A 175 -0.95 -1.90 31.30
C ASP A 175 -0.47 -3.37 31.30
N MET A 176 0.12 -3.84 30.20
CA MET A 176 0.79 -5.14 30.08
C MET A 176 2.31 -5.02 30.30
N ASP A 177 2.91 -6.04 30.90
CA ASP A 177 4.37 -6.13 31.05
C ASP A 177 5.05 -6.73 29.80
N ALA A 178 6.38 -6.74 29.78
CA ALA A 178 7.14 -7.25 28.64
C ALA A 178 6.96 -8.76 28.42
N GLU A 179 6.77 -9.55 29.49
CA GLU A 179 6.56 -10.99 29.38
C GLU A 179 5.18 -11.29 28.80
N GLY A 180 4.13 -10.62 29.30
CA GLY A 180 2.78 -10.74 28.77
C GLY A 180 2.70 -10.33 27.29
N ALA A 181 3.40 -9.26 26.90
CA ALA A 181 3.49 -8.86 25.50
C ALA A 181 4.17 -9.94 24.62
N ARG A 182 5.21 -10.64 25.10
CA ARG A 182 5.83 -11.77 24.37
C ARG A 182 4.86 -12.93 24.22
N LYS A 183 4.21 -13.35 25.30
CA LYS A 183 3.19 -14.42 25.28
C LYS A 183 2.07 -14.10 24.28
N MET A 184 1.63 -12.85 24.24
CA MET A 184 0.61 -12.40 23.29
C MET A 184 1.08 -12.55 21.85
N LEU A 185 2.29 -12.11 21.54
CA LEU A 185 2.85 -12.25 20.19
C LEU A 185 2.97 -13.72 19.79
N ASP A 186 3.39 -14.59 20.71
CA ASP A 186 3.52 -16.02 20.43
C ASP A 186 2.16 -16.67 20.16
N ILE A 187 1.12 -16.35 20.94
CA ILE A 187 -0.26 -16.80 20.67
C ILE A 187 -0.75 -16.34 19.30
N ILE A 188 -0.50 -15.06 18.96
CA ILE A 188 -0.88 -14.47 17.67
C ILE A 188 -0.15 -15.17 16.51
N ILE A 189 1.15 -15.41 16.67
CA ILE A 189 1.99 -16.09 15.68
C ILE A 189 1.53 -17.55 15.46
N GLN A 190 1.25 -18.27 16.54
CA GLN A 190 0.79 -19.66 16.49
C GLN A 190 -0.59 -19.78 15.80
N ASN A 191 -1.49 -18.82 16.05
CA ASN A 191 -2.86 -18.82 15.53
C ASN A 191 -3.03 -17.96 14.26
N ARG A 192 -1.95 -17.70 13.52
CA ARG A 192 -1.91 -16.76 12.39
C ARG A 192 -2.99 -16.99 11.31
N GLU A 193 -3.37 -18.24 11.07
CA GLU A 193 -4.33 -18.62 10.03
C GLU A 193 -5.76 -18.20 10.40
N ARG A 194 -6.02 -18.03 11.71
CA ARG A 194 -7.30 -17.57 12.26
C ARG A 194 -7.33 -16.05 12.48
N ILE A 195 -6.18 -15.38 12.38
CA ILE A 195 -6.04 -13.96 12.68
C ILE A 195 -5.94 -13.19 11.36
N GLY A 196 -6.96 -12.37 11.11
CA GLY A 196 -6.99 -11.44 10.00
C GLY A 196 -6.10 -10.22 10.23
N ARG A 197 -6.57 -9.06 9.77
CA ARG A 197 -5.88 -7.78 10.03
C ARG A 197 -5.94 -7.42 11.53
N LEU A 198 -4.79 -7.37 12.18
CA LEU A 198 -4.66 -7.06 13.60
C LEU A 198 -3.79 -5.81 13.83
N ARG A 199 -4.28 -4.88 14.65
CA ARG A 199 -3.51 -3.72 15.10
C ARG A 199 -3.07 -3.93 16.55
N ILE A 200 -1.77 -3.85 16.79
CA ILE A 200 -1.19 -3.91 18.13
C ILE A 200 -0.80 -2.50 18.55
N VAL A 201 -1.40 -1.97 19.61
CA VAL A 201 -1.06 -0.65 20.17
C VAL A 201 0.02 -0.84 21.23
N THR A 202 1.21 -0.29 20.99
CA THR A 202 2.38 -0.42 21.88
C THR A 202 2.64 0.84 22.70
N GLY A 203 1.83 1.89 22.49
CA GLY A 203 2.07 3.23 23.01
C GLY A 203 3.14 4.00 22.22
N ARG A 204 3.18 5.32 22.45
CA ARG A 204 4.11 6.27 21.78
C ARG A 204 5.48 6.39 22.48
N GLY A 205 5.63 5.81 23.67
CA GLY A 205 6.86 5.91 24.48
C GLY A 205 7.15 7.31 25.05
N LYS A 206 6.16 8.21 25.09
CA LYS A 206 6.33 9.62 25.51
C LYS A 206 6.01 9.91 26.98
N HIS A 207 5.38 8.97 27.69
CA HIS A 207 4.93 9.13 29.08
C HIS A 207 5.55 8.10 30.03
N SER A 208 6.63 7.44 29.62
CA SER A 208 7.35 6.54 30.51
C SER A 208 8.13 7.39 31.52
N ALA A 209 7.53 7.68 32.66
CA ALA A 209 8.07 8.62 33.64
C ALA A 209 9.51 8.26 34.06
N HIS A 210 9.84 6.96 34.18
CA HIS A 210 11.15 6.48 34.68
C HIS A 210 11.74 5.25 33.94
N SER A 211 11.24 4.87 32.76
CA SER A 211 11.72 3.66 32.07
C SER A 211 11.79 3.84 30.54
N ARG A 212 12.81 3.27 29.91
CA ARG A 212 12.89 3.22 28.44
C ARG A 212 11.66 2.47 27.91
N PRO A 213 11.03 2.89 26.79
CA PRO A 213 9.88 2.18 26.23
C PRO A 213 10.30 0.78 25.76
N VAL A 214 10.01 -0.26 26.56
CA VAL A 214 10.44 -1.64 26.31
C VAL A 214 9.54 -2.36 25.32
N LEU A 215 8.24 -2.09 25.33
CA LEU A 215 7.24 -2.86 24.57
C LEU A 215 7.39 -2.68 23.05
N ARG A 216 7.57 -1.46 22.57
CA ARG A 216 7.70 -1.20 21.13
C ARG A 216 8.92 -1.86 20.47
N PRO A 217 10.16 -1.71 20.98
CA PRO A 217 11.31 -2.39 20.38
C PRO A 217 11.15 -3.91 20.44
N LEU A 218 10.65 -4.44 21.56
CA LEU A 218 10.37 -5.87 21.73
C LEU A 218 9.39 -6.41 20.68
N VAL A 219 8.26 -5.73 20.51
CA VAL A 219 7.23 -6.13 19.53
C VAL A 219 7.77 -6.02 18.10
N ASN A 220 8.50 -4.94 17.79
CA ASN A 220 9.05 -4.74 16.46
C ASN A 220 10.13 -5.77 16.12
N GLU A 221 11.04 -6.07 17.05
CA GLU A 221 12.09 -7.06 16.85
C GLU A 221 11.51 -8.46 16.63
N ARG A 222 10.58 -8.88 17.50
CA ARG A 222 9.94 -10.20 17.38
C ARG A 222 9.14 -10.33 16.09
N LEU A 223 8.37 -9.31 15.72
CA LEU A 223 7.59 -9.35 14.49
C LEU A 223 8.46 -9.31 13.23
N ASN A 224 9.56 -8.54 13.20
CA ASN A 224 10.45 -8.48 12.04
C ASN A 224 11.15 -9.82 11.77
N GLN A 225 11.53 -10.56 12.82
CA GLN A 225 12.10 -11.90 12.68
C GLN A 225 11.14 -12.87 11.99
N VAL A 226 9.84 -12.70 12.24
CA VAL A 226 8.81 -13.69 11.89
C VAL A 226 8.02 -13.27 10.65
N ALA A 227 7.95 -11.98 10.32
CA ALA A 227 7.12 -11.45 9.23
C ALA A 227 7.48 -12.02 7.86
N HIS A 228 8.78 -12.20 7.58
CA HIS A 228 9.24 -12.79 6.32
C HIS A 228 8.86 -14.26 6.17
N GLN A 229 8.77 -15.00 7.27
CA GLN A 229 8.47 -16.43 7.27
C GLN A 229 6.96 -16.71 7.21
N LEU A 230 6.14 -15.77 7.70
CA LEU A 230 4.70 -15.98 7.90
C LEU A 230 3.80 -15.23 6.90
N ASP A 231 4.34 -14.72 5.80
CA ASP A 231 3.55 -13.98 4.78
C ASP A 231 2.76 -12.81 5.40
N TRP A 232 3.36 -12.09 6.35
CA TRP A 232 2.75 -10.92 6.99
C TRP A 232 3.42 -9.63 6.53
N GLN A 233 2.59 -8.65 6.20
CA GLN A 233 3.01 -7.28 5.97
C GLN A 233 2.89 -6.49 7.27
N LEU A 234 4.02 -6.00 7.78
CA LEU A 234 4.07 -5.11 8.93
C LEU A 234 3.92 -3.65 8.49
N ILE A 235 2.99 -2.93 9.12
CA ILE A 235 2.79 -1.49 8.89
C ILE A 235 3.05 -0.77 10.22
N PRO A 236 4.29 -0.33 10.48
CA PRO A 236 4.63 0.38 11.70
C PRO A 236 4.08 1.82 11.67
N LYS A 237 3.51 2.26 12.78
CA LYS A 237 3.08 3.65 13.04
C LYS A 237 3.66 4.14 14.38
N ALA A 238 3.51 5.43 14.66
CA ALA A 238 4.15 6.07 15.82
C ALA A 238 3.74 5.51 17.20
N GLY A 239 2.62 4.79 17.31
CA GLY A 239 2.19 4.15 18.56
C GLY A 239 1.48 2.82 18.38
N SER A 240 1.57 2.23 17.19
CA SER A 240 0.94 0.95 16.88
C SER A 240 1.64 0.27 15.72
N ILE A 241 1.54 -1.04 15.65
CA ILE A 241 2.03 -1.86 14.54
C ILE A 241 0.82 -2.63 14.02
N THR A 242 0.51 -2.48 12.74
CA THR A 242 -0.58 -3.24 12.11
C THR A 242 0.01 -4.43 11.37
N LEU A 243 -0.44 -5.63 11.75
CA LEU A 243 -0.23 -6.88 11.05
C LEU A 243 -1.28 -7.01 9.96
N ARG A 244 -0.84 -7.27 8.73
CA ARG A 244 -1.72 -7.53 7.59
C ARG A 244 -1.31 -8.83 6.91
N PRO A 245 -2.17 -9.86 6.86
CA PRO A 245 -1.86 -11.06 6.10
C PRO A 245 -1.75 -10.74 4.60
N MET A 246 -0.74 -11.32 3.94
CA MET A 246 -0.49 -11.11 2.50
C MET A 246 -1.53 -11.82 1.61
N GLY A 247 -2.35 -12.70 2.20
CA GLY A 247 -3.39 -13.47 1.53
C GLY A 247 -2.90 -14.78 0.94
N ASP A 248 -3.81 -15.63 0.50
CA ASP A 248 -3.46 -16.95 -0.02
C ASP A 248 -3.05 -16.87 -1.49
N ARG A 249 -2.04 -17.66 -1.85
CA ARG A 249 -1.71 -17.86 -3.27
C ARG A 249 -2.86 -18.63 -3.94
N PRO A 250 -3.24 -18.29 -5.18
CA PRO A 250 -4.27 -19.04 -5.88
C PRO A 250 -3.82 -20.49 -6.04
N SER A 251 -4.73 -21.43 -5.80
CA SER A 251 -4.50 -22.82 -6.15
C SER A 251 -4.33 -22.96 -7.67
N LEU A 252 -3.62 -23.99 -8.14
CA LEU A 252 -3.41 -24.20 -9.57
C LEU A 252 -4.73 -24.22 -10.35
N ARG A 253 -5.77 -24.85 -9.79
CA ARG A 253 -7.12 -24.89 -10.39
C ARG A 253 -7.73 -23.50 -10.52
N LEU A 254 -7.67 -22.68 -9.47
CA LEU A 254 -8.20 -21.32 -9.50
C LEU A 254 -7.39 -20.42 -10.43
N TRP A 255 -6.06 -20.58 -10.45
CA TRP A 255 -5.17 -19.87 -11.36
C TRP A 255 -5.51 -20.19 -12.82
N MET A 256 -5.64 -21.49 -13.17
CA MET A 256 -6.01 -21.91 -14.53
C MET A 256 -7.39 -21.38 -14.93
N LEU A 257 -8.37 -21.45 -14.03
CA LEU A 257 -9.71 -20.92 -14.29
C LEU A 257 -9.65 -19.42 -14.60
N ARG A 258 -8.98 -18.63 -13.77
CA ARG A 258 -8.78 -17.18 -14.00
C ARG A 258 -8.06 -16.93 -15.32
N PHE A 259 -7.00 -17.68 -15.59
CA PHE A 259 -6.23 -17.53 -16.81
C PHE A 259 -7.08 -17.80 -18.06
N LEU A 260 -7.84 -18.88 -18.10
CA LEU A 260 -8.71 -19.25 -19.22
C LEU A 260 -9.84 -18.23 -19.46
N VAL A 261 -10.42 -17.69 -18.39
CA VAL A 261 -11.49 -16.68 -18.49
C VAL A 261 -10.94 -15.37 -19.05
N PHE A 262 -9.72 -14.98 -18.68
CA PHE A 262 -9.18 -13.66 -18.99
C PHE A 262 -8.28 -13.62 -20.23
N ILE A 263 -7.67 -14.74 -20.63
CA ILE A 263 -6.68 -14.74 -21.72
C ILE A 263 -7.25 -14.25 -23.04
N GLY A 264 -8.46 -14.68 -23.42
CA GLY A 264 -9.08 -14.29 -24.68
C GLY A 264 -9.34 -12.78 -24.74
N PRO A 265 -10.18 -12.23 -23.84
CA PRO A 265 -10.50 -10.81 -23.85
C PRO A 265 -9.29 -9.89 -23.72
N ILE A 266 -8.34 -10.20 -22.83
CA ILE A 266 -7.15 -9.37 -22.61
C ILE A 266 -6.22 -9.42 -23.83
N THR A 267 -5.94 -10.62 -24.35
CA THR A 267 -5.04 -10.80 -25.51
C THR A 267 -5.61 -10.14 -26.75
N ILE A 268 -6.90 -10.29 -27.03
CA ILE A 268 -7.54 -9.67 -28.20
C ILE A 268 -7.52 -8.15 -28.07
N ALA A 269 -7.88 -7.60 -26.90
CA ALA A 269 -7.88 -6.17 -26.66
C ALA A 269 -6.48 -5.56 -26.84
N LEU A 270 -5.45 -6.16 -26.24
CA LEU A 270 -4.07 -5.67 -26.37
C LEU A 270 -3.53 -5.86 -27.79
N ALA A 271 -3.80 -6.99 -28.45
CA ALA A 271 -3.37 -7.22 -29.83
C ALA A 271 -3.91 -6.14 -30.77
N LEU A 272 -5.21 -5.82 -30.68
CA LEU A 272 -5.83 -4.78 -31.51
C LEU A 272 -5.31 -3.37 -31.15
N ALA A 273 -5.16 -3.07 -29.86
CA ALA A 273 -4.63 -1.81 -29.38
C ALA A 273 -3.21 -1.54 -29.90
N PHE A 274 -2.29 -2.50 -29.77
CA PHE A 274 -0.90 -2.35 -30.20
C PHE A 274 -0.74 -2.45 -31.71
N GLN A 275 -1.58 -3.23 -32.40
CA GLN A 275 -1.64 -3.24 -33.86
C GLN A 275 -1.94 -1.85 -34.40
N ASP A 276 -2.94 -1.16 -33.83
CA ASP A 276 -3.36 0.16 -34.30
C ASP A 276 -2.39 1.26 -33.86
N LEU A 277 -1.76 1.10 -32.69
CA LEU A 277 -0.68 1.98 -32.23
C LEU A 277 0.59 1.88 -33.09
N ALA A 278 0.92 0.68 -33.61
CA ALA A 278 2.10 0.45 -34.44
C ALA A 278 1.96 1.00 -35.87
N GLY A 279 0.73 1.34 -36.30
CA GLY A 279 0.47 1.90 -37.62
C GLY A 279 0.70 0.93 -38.79
N SER A 280 0.61 1.43 -40.02
CA SER A 280 0.66 0.62 -41.25
C SER A 280 2.01 -0.04 -41.49
N GLY A 281 3.12 0.56 -41.04
CA GLY A 281 4.47 0.06 -41.25
C GLY A 281 4.85 -1.15 -40.40
N ALA A 282 4.20 -1.36 -39.25
CA ALA A 282 4.57 -2.40 -38.29
C ALA A 282 3.35 -3.16 -37.73
N ARG A 283 2.24 -3.20 -38.48
CA ARG A 283 0.95 -3.77 -38.03
C ARG A 283 1.06 -5.19 -37.47
N GLY A 284 1.79 -6.07 -38.17
CA GLY A 284 2.00 -7.45 -37.74
C GLY A 284 2.84 -7.57 -36.47
N GLN A 285 3.85 -6.72 -36.31
CA GLN A 285 4.69 -6.66 -35.11
C GLN A 285 3.89 -6.13 -33.91
N GLY A 286 3.06 -5.10 -34.11
CA GLY A 286 2.17 -4.57 -33.09
C GLY A 286 1.14 -5.61 -32.61
N LEU A 287 0.54 -6.36 -33.53
CA LEU A 287 -0.38 -7.45 -33.20
C LEU A 287 0.32 -8.54 -32.38
N ALA A 288 1.49 -9.02 -32.83
CA ALA A 288 2.24 -10.05 -32.13
C ALA A 288 2.69 -9.60 -30.74
N PHE A 289 3.19 -8.36 -30.62
CA PHE A 289 3.58 -7.78 -29.34
C PHE A 289 2.38 -7.69 -28.38
N GLY A 290 1.26 -7.16 -28.84
CA GLY A 290 0.05 -7.04 -28.02
C GLY A 290 -0.48 -8.40 -27.57
N ALA A 291 -0.40 -9.43 -28.43
CA ALA A 291 -0.79 -10.79 -28.07
C ALA A 291 0.11 -11.36 -26.95
N VAL A 292 1.44 -11.26 -27.09
CA VAL A 292 2.39 -11.72 -26.07
C VAL A 292 2.20 -10.96 -24.74
N ALA A 293 2.08 -9.64 -24.81
CA ALA A 293 1.81 -8.80 -23.64
C ALA A 293 0.50 -9.19 -22.94
N GLY A 294 -0.55 -9.51 -23.72
CA GLY A 294 -1.83 -9.99 -23.20
C GLY A 294 -1.73 -11.30 -22.43
N VAL A 295 -0.99 -12.28 -22.96
CA VAL A 295 -0.73 -13.55 -22.28
C VAL A 295 0.02 -13.32 -20.96
N ILE A 296 1.08 -12.50 -20.98
CA ILE A 296 1.88 -12.19 -19.78
C ILE A 296 1.02 -11.49 -18.73
N LEU A 297 0.29 -10.45 -19.10
CA LEU A 297 -0.59 -9.70 -18.20
C LEU A 297 -1.66 -10.60 -17.59
N THR A 298 -2.25 -11.48 -18.39
CA THR A 298 -3.22 -12.47 -17.91
C THR A 298 -2.60 -13.39 -16.87
N GLY A 299 -1.38 -13.89 -17.10
CA GLY A 299 -0.64 -14.72 -16.14
C GLY A 299 -0.39 -14.00 -14.81
N LEU A 300 -0.03 -12.71 -14.86
CA LEU A 300 0.17 -11.89 -13.67
C LEU A 300 -1.15 -11.67 -12.90
N LEU A 301 -2.25 -11.37 -13.59
CA LEU A 301 -3.56 -11.18 -12.98
C LEU A 301 -4.10 -12.48 -12.37
N ALA A 302 -3.93 -13.61 -13.06
CA ALA A 302 -4.32 -14.92 -12.55
C ALA A 302 -3.57 -15.28 -11.26
N SER A 303 -2.32 -14.82 -11.13
CA SER A 303 -1.44 -15.03 -9.98
C SER A 303 -1.77 -14.15 -8.78
N TYR A 304 -2.74 -13.25 -8.88
CA TYR A 304 -3.07 -12.33 -7.79
C TYR A 304 -3.52 -13.09 -6.53
N ARG A 305 -2.84 -12.83 -5.41
CA ARG A 305 -3.13 -13.45 -4.11
C ARG A 305 -4.50 -13.01 -3.62
N LYS A 306 -5.26 -13.97 -3.14
CA LYS A 306 -6.54 -13.73 -2.49
C LYS A 306 -6.27 -13.19 -1.10
N ARG A 307 -6.32 -11.87 -0.94
CA ARG A 307 -6.30 -11.28 0.40
C ARG A 307 -7.65 -11.56 1.06
N SER A 308 -7.65 -12.19 2.22
CA SER A 308 -8.79 -12.09 3.12
C SER A 308 -9.05 -10.61 3.35
N VAL A 309 -10.29 -10.17 3.14
CA VAL A 309 -10.71 -8.79 3.41
C VAL A 309 -10.89 -8.58 4.93
N TYR A 310 -10.67 -9.62 5.71
CA TYR A 310 -10.88 -9.68 7.14
C TYR A 310 -9.68 -9.11 7.90
#